data_AF-A0A532U428-F1
#
_entry.id   AF-A0A532U428-F1
#
_cell.length_a   1.000
_cell.length_b   1.000
_cell.length_c   1.000
_cell.angle_alpha   90.00
_cell.angle_beta   90.00
_cell.angle_gamma   90.00
#
_symmetry.space_group_name_H-M   'P 1'
#
loop_
_entity.id
_entity.type
_entity.pdbx_description
1 polymer ?
#
loop_
_entity_poly.entity_id
_entity_poly.type
_entity_poly.pdbx_seq_one_letter_code
_entity_poly.pdbx_strand_id
1 'polypeptide(L)'
;MAEISDFERQEIQRYLKWNVKRLFRELDRYYGASSPGGQQPSYRFRGKARVWFSELLPRMKEHIREEWGYEEKKQDPQLQDKENLVIAVGEALLPLLERNPFPTGAQAPTYLVAAILIQMGLD
;
A
#
# COMPACT_ATOMS: atom_id res chain seq x y z
N MET A 1 4.63 16.31 -8.23
CA MET A 1 4.39 15.43 -7.07
C MET A 1 3.38 16.13 -6.19
N ALA A 2 2.35 15.43 -5.71
CA ALA A 2 1.39 16.07 -4.81
C ALA A 2 2.10 16.52 -3.53
N GLU A 3 1.60 17.60 -2.94
CA GLU A 3 2.09 18.10 -1.67
C GLU A 3 1.58 17.16 -0.57
N ILE A 4 2.39 16.15 -0.21
CA ILE A 4 2.05 15.27 0.91
C ILE A 4 2.30 15.99 2.23
N SER A 5 1.43 15.76 3.21
CA SER A 5 1.60 16.34 4.54
C SER A 5 2.82 15.76 5.27
N ASP A 6 3.37 16.52 6.22
CA ASP A 6 4.45 16.05 7.09
C ASP A 6 4.06 14.77 7.86
N PHE A 7 2.78 14.65 8.21
CA PHE A 7 2.24 13.46 8.86
C PHE A 7 2.32 12.22 7.95
N GLU A 8 1.87 12.34 6.70
CA GLU A 8 1.94 11.24 5.72
C GLU A 8 3.39 10.85 5.43
N ARG A 9 4.29 11.84 5.33
CA ARG A 9 5.73 11.56 5.14
C ARG A 9 6.31 10.77 6.31
N GLN A 10 5.96 11.13 7.55
CA GLN A 10 6.38 10.39 8.73
C GLN A 10 5.82 8.96 8.77
N GLU A 11 4.59 8.76 8.30
CA GLU A 11 3.99 7.43 8.17
C GLU A 11 4.72 6.58 7.13
N ILE A 12 5.02 7.14 5.95
CA ILE A 12 5.81 6.48 4.90
C ILE A 12 7.17 6.05 5.42
N GLN A 13 7.88 6.96 6.11
CA GLN A 13 9.16 6.67 6.76
C GLN A 13 9.04 5.53 7.77
N ARG A 14 7.94 5.47 8.51
CA ARG A 14 7.67 4.39 9.47
C ARG A 14 7.44 3.06 8.76
N TYR A 15 6.67 3.04 7.68
CA TYR A 15 6.41 1.85 6.87
C TYR A 15 7.71 1.31 6.24
N LEU A 16 8.55 2.19 5.70
CA LEU A 16 9.84 1.80 5.11
C LEU A 16 10.82 1.18 6.11
N LYS A 17 10.70 1.50 7.41
CA LYS A 17 11.51 0.88 8.48
C LYS A 17 11.01 -0.50 8.89
N TRP A 18 9.77 -0.85 8.54
CA TRP A 18 9.17 -2.14 8.91
C TRP A 18 9.48 -3.20 7.86
N ASN A 19 9.52 -4.46 8.28
CA ASN A 19 9.55 -5.57 7.33
C ASN A 19 8.14 -5.88 6.79
N VAL A 20 8.09 -6.59 5.66
CA VAL A 20 6.85 -7.03 5.00
C VAL A 20 5.86 -7.71 5.95
N LYS A 21 6.34 -8.55 6.88
CA LYS A 21 5.46 -9.22 7.88
C LYS A 21 4.76 -8.23 8.79
N ARG A 22 5.46 -7.17 9.22
CA ARG A 22 4.89 -6.11 10.06
C ARG A 22 3.96 -5.20 9.26
N LEU A 23 4.27 -4.91 7.99
CA LEU A 23 3.38 -4.15 7.12
C LEU A 23 2.05 -4.87 6.88
N PHE A 24 2.07 -6.18 6.60
CA PHE A 24 0.84 -6.96 6.47
C PHE A 24 0.04 -7.03 7.78
N ARG A 25 0.71 -7.03 8.93
CA ARG A 25 0.01 -6.94 10.23
C ARG A 25 -0.70 -5.60 10.39
N GLU A 26 -0.10 -4.51 9.92
CA GLU A 26 -0.76 -3.20 9.91
C GLU A 26 -1.94 -3.21 8.92
N LEU A 27 -1.77 -3.78 7.74
CA LEU A 27 -2.84 -3.92 6.74
C LEU A 27 -4.02 -4.73 7.28
N ASP A 28 -3.76 -5.80 8.03
CA ASP A 28 -4.78 -6.60 8.73
C ASP A 28 -5.58 -5.76 9.75
N ARG A 29 -5.00 -4.72 10.35
CA ARG A 29 -5.74 -3.82 11.26
C ARG A 29 -6.79 -3.03 10.50
N TYR A 30 -6.46 -2.49 9.31
CA TYR A 30 -7.44 -1.82 8.47
C TYR A 30 -8.53 -2.79 7.99
N TYR A 31 -8.15 -4.03 7.65
CA TYR A 31 -9.11 -5.08 7.32
C TYR A 31 -10.09 -5.39 8.46
N GLY A 32 -9.61 -5.42 9.71
CA GLY A 32 -10.41 -5.74 10.89
C GLY A 32 -11.07 -4.55 11.58
N ALA A 33 -10.73 -3.31 11.23
CA ALA A 33 -11.19 -2.10 11.90
C ALA A 33 -12.68 -1.76 11.67
N SER A 34 -13.34 -2.39 10.69
CA SER A 34 -14.75 -2.12 10.38
C SER A 34 -15.76 -2.88 11.24
N SER A 35 -15.35 -3.58 12.31
CA SER A 35 -16.33 -4.07 13.28
C SER A 35 -16.79 -2.90 14.16
N PRO A 36 -18.06 -2.47 14.09
CA PRO A 36 -18.57 -1.39 14.91
C PRO A 36 -18.53 -1.86 16.36
N GLY A 37 -17.67 -1.24 17.16
CA GLY A 37 -17.58 -1.47 18.60
C GLY A 37 -16.25 -2.08 19.05
N GLY A 38 -15.14 -1.36 18.85
CA GLY A 38 -13.91 -1.42 19.68
C GLY A 38 -13.25 -2.79 19.94
N GLN A 39 -13.76 -3.86 19.36
CA GLN A 39 -13.25 -5.21 19.57
C GLN A 39 -12.03 -5.37 18.68
N GLN A 40 -10.94 -5.77 19.31
CA GLN A 40 -9.69 -6.16 18.67
C GLN A 40 -10.00 -6.91 17.35
N PRO A 41 -9.23 -6.65 16.26
CA PRO A 41 -9.44 -7.33 14.99
C PRO A 41 -9.53 -8.83 15.28
N SER A 42 -10.74 -9.38 15.13
CA SER A 42 -10.97 -10.75 15.59
C SER A 42 -9.96 -11.65 14.88
N TYR A 43 -9.42 -12.65 15.57
CA TYR A 43 -8.44 -13.58 14.99
C TYR A 43 -8.88 -14.15 13.62
N ARG A 44 -10.21 -14.12 13.34
CA ARG A 44 -10.84 -14.50 12.08
C ARG A 44 -10.45 -13.62 10.86
N PHE A 45 -9.86 -12.45 11.05
CA PHE A 45 -9.42 -11.57 9.96
C PHE A 45 -7.90 -11.57 9.73
N ARG A 46 -7.11 -12.23 10.59
CA ARG A 46 -5.66 -12.35 10.38
C ARG A 46 -5.37 -13.07 9.08
N GLY A 47 -4.55 -12.46 8.23
CA GLY A 47 -4.17 -13.02 6.93
C GLY A 47 -5.17 -12.77 5.80
N LYS A 48 -6.36 -12.21 6.07
CA LYS A 48 -7.30 -11.84 5.00
C LYS A 48 -6.78 -10.66 4.17
N ALA A 49 -6.09 -9.71 4.80
CA ALA A 49 -5.45 -8.62 4.06
C ALA A 49 -4.38 -9.14 3.11
N ARG A 50 -3.64 -10.17 3.53
CA ARG A 50 -2.65 -10.84 2.68
C ARG A 50 -3.29 -11.55 1.50
N VAL A 51 -4.43 -12.21 1.68
CA VAL A 51 -5.18 -12.87 0.59
C VAL A 51 -5.64 -11.83 -0.42
N TRP A 52 -6.37 -10.80 0.02
CA TRP A 52 -6.83 -9.69 -0.83
C TRP A 52 -5.67 -9.01 -1.57
N PHE A 53 -4.57 -8.75 -0.86
CA PHE A 53 -3.39 -8.14 -1.48
C PHE A 53 -2.80 -9.06 -2.54
N SER A 54 -2.73 -10.37 -2.28
CA SER A 54 -2.20 -11.35 -3.24
C SER A 54 -3.08 -11.49 -4.48
N GLU A 55 -4.40 -11.38 -4.33
CA GLU A 55 -5.35 -11.40 -5.45
C GLU A 55 -5.20 -10.16 -6.34
N LEU A 56 -4.97 -8.99 -5.74
CA LEU A 56 -4.76 -7.74 -6.48
C LEU A 56 -3.32 -7.51 -6.94
N LEU A 57 -2.35 -8.27 -6.39
CA LEU A 57 -0.94 -8.07 -6.66
C LEU A 57 -0.60 -8.08 -8.17
N PRO A 58 -1.10 -9.01 -8.99
CA PRO A 58 -0.84 -8.99 -10.43
C PRO A 58 -1.33 -7.70 -11.08
N ARG A 59 -2.55 -7.25 -10.75
CA ARG A 59 -3.14 -6.02 -11.30
C ARG A 59 -2.40 -4.77 -10.83
N MET A 60 -1.94 -4.72 -9.57
CA MET A 60 -1.13 -3.62 -9.06
C MET A 60 0.22 -3.54 -9.79
N LYS A 61 0.87 -4.69 -10.04
CA LYS A 61 2.12 -4.74 -10.81
C LYS A 61 1.92 -4.31 -12.25
N GLU A 62 0.89 -4.83 -12.91
CA GLU A 62 0.52 -4.46 -14.29
C GLU A 62 0.23 -2.96 -14.39
N HIS A 63 -0.62 -2.43 -13.50
CA HIS A 63 -0.94 -1.00 -13.45
C HIS A 63 0.31 -0.12 -13.27
N ILE A 64 1.20 -0.49 -12.36
CA ILE A 64 2.44 0.27 -12.11
C ILE A 64 3.42 0.17 -13.28
N ARG A 65 3.55 -1.01 -13.90
CA ARG A 65 4.49 -1.22 -15.01
C ARG A 65 4.00 -0.63 -16.32
N GLU A 66 2.78 -0.97 -16.71
CA GLU A 66 2.25 -0.69 -18.05
C GLU A 66 1.49 0.64 -18.10
N GLU A 67 0.60 0.90 -17.15
CA GLU A 67 -0.23 2.12 -17.19
C GLU A 67 0.53 3.33 -16.66
N TRP A 68 1.23 3.18 -15.53
CA TRP A 68 2.00 4.27 -14.93
C TRP A 68 3.40 4.42 -15.54
N GLY A 69 3.95 3.37 -16.16
CA GLY A 69 5.23 3.40 -16.86
C GLY A 69 6.45 3.33 -15.93
N TYR A 70 6.47 2.38 -14.99
CA TYR A 70 7.57 2.24 -14.01
C TYR A 70 8.96 2.15 -14.65
N GLU A 71 9.10 1.49 -15.79
CA GLU A 71 10.40 1.29 -16.46
C GLU A 71 11.07 2.60 -16.92
N GLU A 72 10.26 3.59 -17.33
CA GLU A 72 10.75 4.92 -17.69
C GLU A 72 11.00 5.75 -16.42
N LYS A 73 10.08 5.67 -15.46
CA LYS A 73 10.12 6.44 -14.22
C LYS A 73 11.20 6.02 -13.25
N LYS A 74 11.62 4.75 -13.22
CA LYS A 74 12.70 4.29 -12.33
C LYS A 74 14.07 4.91 -12.66
N GLN A 75 14.22 5.53 -13.83
CA GLN A 75 15.41 6.28 -14.20
C GLN A 75 15.42 7.71 -13.64
N ASP A 76 14.28 8.20 -13.14
CA ASP A 76 14.15 9.52 -12.53
C ASP A 76 14.97 9.56 -11.21
N PRO A 77 15.95 10.47 -11.08
CA PRO A 77 16.72 10.64 -9.85
C PRO A 77 15.86 10.87 -8.60
N GLN A 78 14.68 11.51 -8.74
CA GLN A 78 13.79 11.76 -7.61
C GLN A 78 13.14 10.47 -7.08
N LEU A 79 12.95 9.47 -7.94
CA LEU A 79 12.34 8.19 -7.61
C LEU A 79 13.36 7.13 -7.19
N GLN A 80 14.66 7.46 -7.18
CA GLN A 80 15.69 6.63 -6.54
C GLN A 80 15.57 6.66 -5.01
N ASP A 81 15.01 7.72 -4.44
CA ASP A 81 14.64 7.77 -3.04
C ASP A 81 13.39 6.91 -2.78
N LYS A 82 13.47 6.04 -1.78
CA LYS A 82 12.39 5.09 -1.47
C LYS A 82 11.14 5.77 -0.96
N GLU A 83 11.24 6.90 -0.25
CA GLU A 83 10.05 7.64 0.20
C GLU A 83 9.30 8.20 -0.99
N ASN A 84 10.02 8.89 -1.88
CA ASN A 84 9.44 9.45 -3.10
C ASN A 84 8.86 8.36 -4.02
N LEU A 85 9.51 7.19 -4.09
CA LEU A 85 8.96 6.05 -4.82
C LEU A 85 7.66 5.54 -4.20
N VAL A 86 7.57 5.41 -2.87
CA VAL A 86 6.33 5.02 -2.17
C VAL A 86 5.22 6.03 -2.44
N ILE A 87 5.51 7.33 -2.39
CA ILE A 87 4.54 8.39 -2.67
C ILE A 87 4.01 8.23 -4.09
N ALA A 88 4.91 8.16 -5.06
CA ALA A 88 4.56 8.11 -6.47
C ALA A 88 3.78 6.84 -6.84
N VAL A 89 4.19 5.67 -6.31
CA VAL A 89 3.46 4.41 -6.47
C VAL A 89 2.12 4.45 -5.74
N GLY A 90 2.05 5.06 -4.56
CA GLY A 90 0.80 5.24 -3.81
C GLY A 90 -0.22 6.08 -4.56
N GLU A 91 0.21 7.21 -5.14
CA GLU A 91 -0.62 8.06 -6.00
C GLU A 91 -1.11 7.29 -7.24
N ALA A 92 -0.20 6.56 -7.90
CA ALA A 92 -0.53 5.76 -9.07
C ALA A 92 -1.54 4.65 -8.76
N LEU A 93 -1.43 4.00 -7.60
CA LEU A 93 -2.37 2.95 -7.18
C LEU A 93 -3.74 3.46 -6.74
N LEU A 94 -3.90 4.76 -6.45
CA LEU A 94 -5.13 5.30 -5.89
C LEU A 94 -6.38 4.95 -6.72
N PRO A 95 -6.43 5.16 -8.06
CA PRO A 95 -7.62 4.84 -8.85
C PRO A 95 -7.92 3.33 -8.87
N LEU A 96 -6.89 2.49 -8.82
CA LEU A 96 -7.04 1.04 -8.80
C LEU A 96 -7.63 0.57 -7.47
N LEU A 97 -7.16 1.12 -6.35
CA LEU A 97 -7.63 0.76 -5.00
C LEU A 97 -9.03 1.31 -4.71
N GLU A 98 -9.40 2.47 -5.25
CA GLU A 98 -10.77 3.00 -5.17
C GLU A 98 -11.79 2.10 -5.88
N ARG A 99 -11.39 1.49 -7.02
CA ARG A 99 -12.23 0.54 -7.78
C ARG A 99 -12.27 -0.86 -7.14
N ASN A 100 -11.30 -1.18 -6.28
CA ASN A 100 -11.18 -2.48 -5.62
C ASN A 100 -11.04 -2.27 -4.10
N PRO A 101 -12.06 -1.71 -3.43
CA PRO A 101 -11.96 -1.39 -2.02
C PRO A 101 -11.82 -2.65 -1.18
N PHE A 102 -11.36 -2.48 0.05
CA PHE A 102 -11.37 -3.57 1.01
C PHE A 102 -12.82 -4.04 1.24
N PRO A 103 -13.07 -5.36 1.35
CA PRO A 103 -14.42 -5.90 1.56
C PRO A 103 -15.14 -5.38 2.80
N THR A 104 -14.40 -4.82 3.76
CA THR A 104 -14.93 -4.29 5.00
C THR A 104 -15.30 -2.81 4.92
N GLY A 105 -15.14 -2.17 3.76
CA GLY A 105 -15.38 -0.73 3.56
C GLY A 105 -14.35 0.18 4.25
N ALA A 106 -13.35 -0.38 4.94
CA ALA A 106 -12.22 0.39 5.45
C ALA A 106 -11.26 0.73 4.30
N GLN A 107 -10.78 1.96 4.24
CA GLN A 107 -9.74 2.34 3.28
C GLN A 107 -8.38 2.20 3.98
N ALA A 108 -7.56 1.24 3.53
CA ALA A 108 -6.17 1.22 3.95
C ALA A 108 -5.42 2.39 3.31
N PRO A 109 -4.41 2.96 3.98
CA PRO A 109 -3.57 3.99 3.39
C PRO A 109 -2.91 3.46 2.11
N THR A 110 -3.04 4.18 1.01
CA THR A 110 -2.43 3.85 -0.29
C THR A 110 -0.91 3.67 -0.15
N TYR A 111 -0.27 4.50 0.67
CA TYR A 111 1.17 4.42 0.93
C TYR A 111 1.59 3.17 1.71
N LEU A 112 0.71 2.59 2.54
CA LEU A 112 0.97 1.31 3.19
C LEU A 112 0.99 0.18 2.16
N VAL A 113 0.02 0.18 1.23
CA VAL A 113 -0.05 -0.79 0.12
C VAL A 113 1.17 -0.64 -0.79
N ALA A 114 1.53 0.59 -1.16
CA ALA A 114 2.71 0.88 -1.96
C ALA A 114 4.01 0.43 -1.27
N ALA A 115 4.16 0.68 0.03
CA ALA A 115 5.32 0.22 0.80
C ALA A 115 5.45 -1.31 0.81
N ILE A 116 4.33 -2.04 0.95
CA ILE A 116 4.34 -3.51 0.83
C ILE A 116 4.80 -3.93 -0.57
N LEU A 117 4.23 -3.32 -1.60
CA LEU A 117 4.54 -3.65 -3.00
C LEU A 117 6.02 -3.42 -3.32
N ILE A 118 6.58 -2.26 -2.92
CA ILE A 118 7.98 -1.92 -3.11
C ILE A 118 8.91 -2.87 -2.33
N GLN A 119 8.56 -3.22 -1.08
CA GLN A 119 9.38 -4.16 -0.30
C GLN A 119 9.30 -5.60 -0.80
N MET A 120 8.20 -5.99 -1.45
CA MET A 120 8.06 -7.30 -2.10
C MET A 120 8.74 -7.37 -3.46
N GLY A 121 9.18 -6.24 -4.01
CA GLY A 121 9.73 -6.11 -5.34
C GLY A 121 8.67 -5.80 -6.38
N LEU A 122 8.91 -4.73 -7.14
CA LEU A 122 8.11 -4.34 -8.29
C LEU A 122 8.43 -5.18 -9.54
N ASP A 123 9.48 -6.02 -9.47
CA ASP A 123 10.02 -6.90 -10.52
C ASP A 123 9.37 -8.30 -10.56
#